data_AF-A0A6B2CPA5-F1
#
_entry.id   AF-A0A6B2CPA5-F1
#
_cell.length_a   1.000
_cell.length_b   1.000
_cell.length_c   1.000
_cell.angle_alpha   90.00
_cell.angle_beta   90.00
_cell.angle_gamma   90.00
#
_symmetry.space_group_name_H-M   'P 1'
#
loop_
_entity.id
_entity.type
_entity.pdbx_description
1 polymer ?
#
loop_
_entity_poly.entity_id
_entity_poly.type
_entity_poly.pdbx_seq_one_letter_code
_entity_poly.pdbx_strand_id
1 'polypeptide(L)'
;MTQPLDCDEYQRWMRQAEHTLRSIEADLGFGSYSWACFKAQQAAELAIKAMLRAMCRLAFGHNLMALFNDLAEPCGNVSDRLRFCVGYN
;
A
#
# COMPACT_ATOMS: atom_id res chain seq x y z
N MET A 1 1.64 -17.39 -20.65
CA MET A 1 0.25 -16.92 -20.57
C MET A 1 0.17 -16.02 -19.35
N THR A 2 -0.05 -14.71 -19.52
CA THR A 2 -0.24 -13.77 -18.40
C THR A 2 -1.61 -14.02 -17.80
N GLN A 3 -1.66 -14.35 -16.50
CA GLN A 3 -2.92 -14.47 -15.78
C GLN A 3 -3.60 -13.08 -15.73
N PRO A 4 -4.92 -12.98 -15.96
CA PRO A 4 -5.62 -11.71 -15.86
C PRO A 4 -5.61 -11.18 -14.43
N LEU A 5 -5.57 -9.86 -14.27
CA LEU A 5 -5.65 -9.18 -12.97
C LEU A 5 -7.04 -9.33 -12.35
N ASP A 6 -7.09 -9.59 -11.05
CA ASP A 6 -8.31 -9.52 -10.25
C ASP A 6 -8.60 -8.05 -9.87
N CYS A 7 -9.34 -7.37 -10.74
CA CYS A 7 -9.73 -5.98 -10.55
C CYS A 7 -10.67 -5.78 -9.35
N ASP A 8 -11.49 -6.78 -9.00
CA ASP A 8 -12.43 -6.65 -7.88
C ASP A 8 -11.70 -6.69 -6.54
N GLU A 9 -10.72 -7.60 -6.40
CA GLU A 9 -9.87 -7.66 -5.21
C GLU A 9 -8.98 -6.42 -5.11
N TYR A 10 -8.43 -5.93 -6.23
CA TYR A 10 -7.73 -4.64 -6.26
C TYR A 10 -8.61 -3.52 -5.68
N GLN A 11 -9.81 -3.35 -6.21
CA GLN A 11 -10.72 -2.28 -5.81
C GLN A 11 -11.17 -2.41 -4.36
N ARG A 12 -11.41 -3.63 -3.88
CA ARG A 12 -11.74 -3.89 -2.48
C ARG A 12 -10.66 -3.38 -1.53
N TRP A 13 -9.39 -3.67 -1.80
CA TRP A 13 -8.28 -3.24 -0.95
C TRP A 13 -7.94 -1.75 -1.12
N MET A 14 -8.01 -1.23 -2.35
CA MET A 14 -7.79 0.20 -2.59
C MET A 14 -8.84 1.07 -1.89
N ARG A 15 -10.12 0.68 -1.89
CA ARG A 15 -11.14 1.40 -1.12
C ARG A 15 -10.79 1.49 0.37
N GLN A 16 -10.21 0.43 0.93
CA GLN A 16 -9.75 0.45 2.32
C GLN A 16 -8.53 1.36 2.50
N ALA A 17 -7.56 1.33 1.58
CA ALA A 17 -6.39 2.21 1.61
C ALA A 17 -6.80 3.69 1.58
N GLU A 18 -7.68 4.06 0.66
CA GLU A 18 -8.20 5.43 0.52
C GLU A 18 -9.05 5.86 1.72
N HIS A 19 -9.88 4.97 2.26
CA HIS A 19 -10.64 5.25 3.47
C HIS A 19 -9.71 5.52 4.66
N THR A 20 -8.69 4.67 4.84
CA THR A 20 -7.68 4.85 5.89
C THR A 20 -6.96 6.19 5.72
N LEU A 21 -6.55 6.54 4.50
CA LEU A 21 -5.92 7.83 4.18
C LEU A 21 -6.82 9.02 4.53
N ARG A 22 -8.10 9.01 4.13
CA ARG A 22 -9.05 10.09 4.47
C ARG A 22 -9.26 10.20 5.99
N SER A 23 -9.24 9.09 6.71
CA SER A 23 -9.46 9.09 8.17
C SER A 23 -8.31 9.72 8.97
N ILE A 24 -7.16 9.98 8.35
CA ILE A 24 -6.02 10.67 8.97
C ILE A 24 -6.37 12.12 9.32
N GLU A 25 -7.21 12.78 8.52
CA GLU A 25 -7.61 14.17 8.76
C GLU A 25 -8.26 14.37 10.15
N ALA A 26 -9.05 13.39 10.59
CA ALA A 26 -9.63 13.40 11.93
C ALA A 26 -8.55 13.32 13.02
N ASP A 27 -7.57 12.43 12.88
CA ASP A 27 -6.48 12.29 13.85
C ASP A 27 -5.65 13.57 13.95
N LEU A 28 -5.38 14.21 12.81
CA LEU A 28 -4.70 15.51 12.77
C LEU A 28 -5.52 16.58 13.48
N GLY A 29 -6.84 16.63 13.25
CA GLY A 29 -7.75 17.56 13.92
C GLY A 29 -7.80 17.39 15.44
N PHE A 30 -7.64 16.16 15.95
CA PHE A 30 -7.58 15.86 17.38
C PHE A 30 -6.16 15.97 17.98
N GLY A 31 -5.15 16.36 17.20
CA GLY A 31 -3.75 16.39 17.66
C GLY A 31 -3.16 14.99 17.92
N SER A 32 -3.79 13.94 17.41
CA SER A 32 -3.39 12.54 17.57
C SER A 32 -2.36 12.14 16.50
N TYR A 33 -1.22 12.83 16.47
CA TYR A 33 -0.22 12.70 15.40
C TYR A 33 0.37 11.29 15.26
N SER A 34 0.54 10.56 16.36
CA SER A 34 1.01 9.17 16.31
C SER A 34 0.03 8.26 15.57
N TRP A 35 -1.28 8.47 15.76
CA TRP A 35 -2.34 7.74 15.05
C TRP A 35 -2.38 8.12 13.57
N ALA A 36 -2.22 9.40 13.26
CA ALA A 36 -2.08 9.87 11.88
C ALA A 36 -0.92 9.15 11.16
N CYS A 37 0.26 9.08 11.78
CA CYS A 37 1.43 8.37 11.23
C CYS A 37 1.18 6.86 11.07
N PHE A 38 0.57 6.22 12.07
CA PHE A 38 0.21 4.79 12.00
C PHE A 38 -0.72 4.51 10.80
N LYS A 39 -1.77 5.32 10.65
CA LYS A 39 -2.72 5.17 9.54
C LYS A 39 -2.09 5.50 8.19
N ALA A 40 -1.14 6.43 8.12
CA ALA A 40 -0.38 6.68 6.90
C ALA A 40 0.41 5.45 6.45
N GLN A 41 1.09 4.76 7.37
CA GLN A 41 1.77 3.49 7.09
C GLN A 41 0.77 2.41 6.62
N GLN A 42 -0.37 2.28 7.30
CA GLN A 42 -1.41 1.31 6.94
C GLN A 42 -2.02 1.60 5.55
N ALA A 43 -2.28 2.86 5.21
CA ALA A 43 -2.78 3.24 3.89
C ALA A 43 -1.81 2.82 2.78
N ALA A 44 -0.51 3.05 2.97
CA ALA A 44 0.52 2.59 2.04
C ALA A 44 0.57 1.05 1.93
N GLU A 45 0.50 0.35 3.06
CA GLU A 45 0.50 -1.11 3.12
C GLU A 45 -0.67 -1.71 2.33
N LEU A 46 -1.89 -1.19 2.57
CA LEU A 46 -3.11 -1.64 1.91
C LEU A 46 -3.04 -1.42 0.40
N ALA A 47 -2.50 -0.29 -0.06
CA ALA A 47 -2.36 0.01 -1.48
C ALA A 47 -1.37 -0.94 -2.20
N ILE A 48 -0.21 -1.23 -1.58
CA ILE A 48 0.75 -2.20 -2.14
C ILE A 48 0.13 -3.61 -2.15
N LYS A 49 -0.54 -4.01 -1.07
CA LYS A 49 -1.25 -5.30 -1.00
C LYS A 49 -2.36 -5.42 -2.03
N ALA A 50 -3.08 -4.35 -2.35
CA ALA A 50 -4.10 -4.35 -3.39
C ALA A 50 -3.52 -4.80 -4.74
N MET A 51 -2.37 -4.24 -5.13
CA MET A 51 -1.69 -4.61 -6.37
C MET A 51 -1.21 -6.06 -6.35
N LEU A 52 -0.52 -6.48 -5.29
CA LEU A 52 -0.03 -7.86 -5.14
C LEU A 52 -1.18 -8.88 -5.22
N ARG A 53 -2.29 -8.61 -4.55
CA ARG A 53 -3.48 -9.49 -4.55
C ARG A 53 -4.18 -9.53 -5.89
N ALA A 54 -4.27 -8.40 -6.59
CA ALA A 54 -4.78 -8.36 -7.96
C ALA A 54 -3.99 -9.27 -8.91
N MET A 55 -2.67 -9.41 -8.67
CA MET A 55 -1.79 -10.32 -9.40
C MET A 55 -1.78 -11.75 -8.85
N CYS A 56 -2.71 -12.09 -7.94
CA CYS A 56 -2.79 -13.36 -7.23
C CYS A 56 -1.48 -13.74 -6.49
N ARG A 57 -0.71 -12.75 -6.04
CA ARG A 57 0.49 -12.94 -5.22
C ARG A 57 0.16 -12.90 -3.73
N LEU A 58 0.97 -13.59 -2.94
CA LEU A 58 0.89 -13.51 -1.48
C LEU A 58 1.29 -12.11 -1.02
N ALA A 59 0.54 -11.55 -0.08
CA ALA A 59 0.72 -10.18 0.39
C ALA A 59 0.55 -10.14 1.92
N PHE A 60 1.53 -10.69 2.63
CA PHE A 60 1.55 -10.85 4.10
C PHE A 60 2.58 -9.95 4.77
N GLY A 61 2.45 -9.77 6.08
CA GLY A 61 3.32 -8.90 6.88
C GLY A 61 3.00 -7.41 6.73
N HIS A 62 3.82 -6.57 7.38
CA HIS A 62 3.61 -5.13 7.51
C HIS A 62 4.82 -4.29 7.08
N ASN A 63 5.89 -4.95 6.63
CA ASN A 63 7.10 -4.26 6.17
C ASN A 63 6.88 -3.73 4.75
N LEU A 64 6.73 -2.41 4.63
CA LEU A 64 6.49 -1.74 3.34
C LEU A 64 7.61 -1.99 2.33
N MET A 65 8.87 -2.05 2.76
CA MET A 65 10.00 -2.35 1.86
C MET A 65 9.92 -3.76 1.29
N ALA A 66 9.57 -4.75 2.13
CA ALA A 66 9.43 -6.13 1.68
C ALA A 66 8.27 -6.24 0.66
N LEU A 67 7.10 -5.71 1.00
CA LEU A 67 5.94 -5.69 0.10
C LEU A 67 6.22 -4.92 -1.20
N PHE A 68 6.96 -3.82 -1.13
CA PHE A 68 7.36 -3.05 -2.31
C PHE A 68 8.30 -3.85 -3.22
N ASN A 69 9.27 -4.57 -2.66
CA ASN A 69 10.17 -5.41 -3.44
C ASN A 69 9.42 -6.55 -4.14
N ASP A 70 8.44 -7.17 -3.46
CA ASP A 70 7.56 -8.18 -4.04
C ASP A 70 6.71 -7.62 -5.20
N LEU A 71 6.38 -6.33 -5.15
CA LEU A 71 5.65 -5.60 -6.20
C LEU A 71 6.57 -5.19 -7.37
N ALA A 72 7.82 -4.82 -7.08
CA ALA A 72 8.76 -4.36 -8.09
C ALA A 72 9.17 -5.47 -9.08
N GLU A 73 9.23 -6.72 -8.62
CA GLU A 73 9.56 -7.87 -9.46
C GLU A 73 8.61 -8.02 -10.68
N PRO A 74 7.26 -8.08 -10.53
CA PRO A 74 6.34 -8.19 -11.65
C PRO A 74 6.08 -6.88 -12.40
N CYS A 75 6.17 -5.71 -11.75
CA CYS A 75 5.80 -4.43 -12.35
C CYS A 75 6.95 -3.68 -13.03
N GLY A 76 8.18 -4.21 -13.03
CA GLY A 76 9.34 -3.57 -13.65
C GLY A 76 9.83 -2.34 -12.86
N ASN A 77 10.34 -1.31 -13.56
CA ASN A 77 10.84 -0.06 -12.96
C ASN A 77 9.72 0.71 -12.23
N VAL A 78 9.36 0.27 -11.03
CA VAL A 78 8.56 1.05 -10.10
C VAL A 78 9.38 2.29 -9.74
N SER A 79 8.80 3.48 -9.98
CA SER A 79 9.52 4.76 -9.97
C SER A 79 10.37 4.97 -8.70
N ASP A 80 11.53 5.61 -8.86
CA ASP A 80 12.43 5.96 -7.74
C ASP A 80 11.73 6.74 -6.62
N ARG A 81 10.71 7.53 -6.98
CA ARG A 81 9.87 8.26 -6.04
C ARG A 81 9.18 7.33 -5.03
N LEU A 82 8.68 6.17 -5.47
CA LEU A 82 8.03 5.22 -4.57
C LEU A 82 9.06 4.50 -3.69
N ARG A 83 10.24 4.15 -4.24
CA ARG A 83 11.37 3.60 -3.45
C ARG A 83 11.78 4.54 -2.32
N PHE A 84 11.88 5.83 -2.62
CA PHE A 84 12.19 6.85 -1.61
C PHE A 84 11.13 6.90 -0.49
N CYS A 85 9.85 6.71 -0.81
CA CYS A 85 8.78 6.75 0.20
C CYS A 85 8.74 5.53 1.13
N VAL A 86 9.25 4.36 0.70
CA VAL A 86 9.23 3.14 1.51
C VAL A 86 10.54 2.87 2.25
N GLY A 87 11.65 3.44 1.77
CA GLY A 87 12.99 3.21 2.33
C GLY A 87 13.52 4.37 3.17
N TYR A 88 14.48 4.06 4.03
CA TYR A 88 15.36 5.06 4.63
C TYR A 88 16.57 5.22 3.71
N ASN A 89 16.60 6.27 2.89
CA ASN A 89 17.81 6.75 2.24
C ASN A 89 18.23 8.07 2.87
#